data_AF-A0A815BVW4-F1
#
_entry.id   AF-A0A815BVW4-F1
#
_cell.length_a   1.000
_cell.length_b   1.000
_cell.length_c   1.000
_cell.angle_alpha   90.00
_cell.angle_beta   90.00
_cell.angle_gamma   90.00
#
_symmetry.space_group_name_H-M   'P 1'
#
loop_
_entity.id
_entity.type
_entity.pdbx_description
1 polymer ?
#
loop_
_entity_poly.entity_id
_entity_poly.type
_entity_poly.pdbx_seq_one_letter_code
_entity_poly.pdbx_strand_id
1 'polypeptide(L)' 'MTMANNKTQCFTCHGEKITYSCKGCSKDFCLIHLTEHQQILNQELNHLINDYDQFKQTINEQKQNPQNNLLIKQIDQ' A
#
# COMPACT_ATOMS: atom_id res chain seq x y z
N MET A 1 36.55 -10.96 -9.55
CA MET A 1 35.10 -10.65 -9.43
C MET A 1 34.38 -11.96 -9.16
N THR A 2 34.16 -12.27 -7.88
CA THR A 2 33.60 -13.56 -7.44
C THR A 2 32.08 -13.46 -7.46
N MET A 3 31.44 -14.20 -8.38
CA MET A 3 29.98 -14.40 -8.36
C MET A 3 29.66 -15.23 -7.11
N ALA A 4 29.15 -14.57 -6.08
CA ALA A 4 28.63 -15.26 -4.91
C ALA A 4 27.34 -15.97 -5.35
N ASN A 5 27.41 -17.29 -5.53
CA ASN A 5 26.25 -18.16 -5.72
C ASN A 5 25.48 -18.23 -4.40
N ASN A 6 24.83 -17.14 -4.02
CA ASN A 6 23.94 -17.10 -2.88
C ASN A 6 22.62 -17.68 -3.38
N LYS A 7 22.36 -18.96 -3.11
CA LYS A 7 20.99 -19.48 -3.18
C LYS A 7 20.18 -18.70 -2.15
N THR A 8 19.60 -17.58 -2.56
CA THR A 8 18.76 -16.75 -1.71
C THR A 8 17.43 -17.46 -1.50
N GLN A 9 16.96 -17.46 -0.25
CA GLN A 9 15.71 -18.11 0.11
C GLN A 9 14.56 -17.15 -0.11
N CYS A 10 13.43 -17.67 -0.58
CA CYS A 10 12.21 -16.86 -0.68
C CYS A 10 11.78 -16.44 0.74
N PHE A 11 11.56 -15.15 0.96
CA PHE A 11 11.10 -14.58 2.22
C PHE A 11 9.79 -15.22 2.75
N THR A 12 8.91 -15.66 1.85
CA THR A 12 7.62 -16.25 2.22
C THR A 12 7.70 -17.75 2.52
N CYS A 13 8.23 -18.55 1.59
CA CYS A 13 8.22 -20.01 1.72
C CYS A 13 9.55 -20.63 2.13
N HIS A 14 10.61 -19.84 2.28
CA HIS A 14 11.97 -20.25 2.65
C HIS A 14 12.60 -21.31 1.74
N GLY A 15 11.99 -21.59 0.58
CA GLY A 15 12.52 -22.54 -0.39
C GLY A 15 13.77 -21.98 -1.08
N GLU A 16 14.80 -22.82 -1.20
CA GLU A 16 15.96 -22.57 -2.05
C GLU A 16 15.54 -22.67 -3.53
N LYS A 17 15.18 -21.53 -4.12
CA LYS A 17 14.79 -21.41 -5.53
C LYS A 17 15.46 -20.18 -6.13
N ILE A 18 15.34 -20.00 -7.44
CA ILE A 18 15.63 -18.70 -8.06
C ILE A 18 14.69 -17.68 -7.42
N THR A 19 15.27 -16.66 -6.80
CA THR A 19 14.54 -15.55 -6.20
C THR A 19 14.83 -14.24 -6.92
N TYR A 20 13.90 -13.32 -6.77
CA TYR A 20 13.91 -11.99 -7.33
C TYR A 20 13.75 -10.98 -6.20
N SER A 21 14.55 -9.92 -6.23
CA SER A 21 14.57 -8.92 -5.18
C SER A 21 13.55 -7.81 -5.44
N CYS A 22 12.67 -7.56 -4.46
CA CYS A 22 11.84 -6.37 -4.44
C CYS A 22 12.64 -5.21 -3.84
N LYS A 23 13.03 -4.23 -4.67
CA LYS A 23 13.82 -3.07 -4.22
C LYS A 23 13.09 -2.20 -3.18
N GLY A 24 11.76 -2.11 -3.26
CA GLY A 24 10.96 -1.31 -2.33
C GLY A 24 10.95 -1.91 -0.91
N CYS A 25 10.94 -3.24 -0.81
CA CYS A 25 10.85 -3.94 0.48
C CYS A 25 12.18 -4.54 0.94
N SER A 26 13.22 -4.52 0.09
CA SER A 26 14.52 -5.18 0.32
C SER A 26 14.38 -6.66 0.70
N LYS A 27 13.43 -7.36 0.06
CA LYS A 27 13.12 -8.78 0.30
C LYS A 27 13.20 -9.58 -0.99
N ASP A 28 13.67 -10.81 -0.90
CA ASP A 28 13.77 -11.75 -2.02
C ASP A 28 12.61 -12.73 -2.05
N PHE A 29 12.01 -12.93 -3.21
CA PHE A 29 10.84 -13.80 -3.39
C PHE A 29 11.05 -14.76 -4.55
N CYS A 30 10.52 -15.98 -4.47
CA CYS A 30 10.34 -16.79 -5.68
C CYS A 30 9.26 -16.15 -6.57
N LEU A 31 9.23 -16.49 -7.85
CA LEU A 31 8.34 -15.85 -8.84
C LEU A 31 6.86 -15.79 -8.42
N ILE A 32 6.36 -16.86 -7.80
CA ILE A 32 4.97 -16.95 -7.34
C ILE A 32 4.70 -15.90 -6.26
N HIS A 33 5.48 -15.94 -5.17
CA HIS A 33 5.30 -14.99 -4.06
C HIS A 33 5.67 -13.55 -4.44
N LEU A 34 6.52 -13.34 -5.46
CA LEU A 34 6.76 -11.99 -5.99
C LEU A 34 5.48 -11.45 -6.65
N THR A 35 4.81 -12.26 -7.47
CA THR A 35 3.55 -11.87 -8.13
C THR A 35 2.47 -11.59 -7.09
N GLU A 36 2.31 -12.47 -6.10
CA GLU A 36 1.35 -12.27 -5.00
C GLU A 36 1.68 -11.00 -4.19
N HIS A 37 2.95 -10.79 -3.87
CA HIS A 37 3.41 -9.59 -3.18
C HIS A 37 3.06 -8.32 -3.96
N GLN A 38 3.28 -8.30 -5.28
CA GLN A 38 2.90 -7.19 -6.15
C GLN A 38 1.38 -6.97 -6.19
N GLN A 39 0.58 -8.05 -6.19
CA GLN A 39 -0.87 -7.93 -6.14
C GLN A 39 -1.35 -7.29 -4.84
N ILE A 40 -0.80 -7.71 -3.69
CA ILE A 40 -1.11 -7.14 -2.38
C ILE A 40 -0.76 -5.64 -2.36
N LEU A 41 0.44 -5.27 -2.83
CA LEU A 41 0.85 -3.86 -2.88
C LEU A 41 -0.09 -3.01 -3.74
N ASN A 42 -0.56 -3.54 -4.88
CA ASN A 42 -1.54 -2.83 -5.71
C ASN A 42 -2.89 -2.67 -5.00
N GLN A 43 -3.34 -3.69 -4.27
CA GLN A 43 -4.58 -3.61 -3.48
C GLN A 43 -4.48 -2.56 -2.38
N GLU A 44 -3.38 -2.55 -1.62
CA GLU A 44 -3.12 -1.56 -0.57
C GLU A 44 -3.06 -0.14 -1.14
N LEU A 45 -2.40 0.04 -2.29
CA LEU A 45 -2.35 1.34 -2.97
C LEU A 45 -3.74 1.81 -3.42
N ASN A 46 -4.53 0.92 -4.01
CA ASN A 46 -5.90 1.25 -4.44
C ASN A 46 -6.79 1.64 -3.25
N HIS A 47 -6.66 0.96 -2.12
CA HIS A 47 -7.36 1.32 -0.90
C HIS A 47 -6.97 2.73 -0.43
N LEU A 48 -5.67 3.03 -0.38
CA LEU A 48 -5.16 4.34 0.02
C LEU A 48 -5.68 5.47 -0.89
N ILE A 49 -5.71 5.24 -2.20
CA ILE A 49 -6.25 6.21 -3.18
C ILE A 49 -7.74 6.44 -2.92
N ASN A 50 -8.51 5.38 -2.72
CA ASN A 50 -9.93 5.48 -2.44
C ASN A 50 -10.21 6.26 -1.14
N ASP A 51 -9.46 5.96 -0.07
CA ASP A 51 -9.57 6.69 1.20
C ASP A 51 -9.24 8.18 1.03
N TYR A 52 -8.20 8.49 0.26
CA TYR A 52 -7.81 9.86 -0.06
C TYR A 52 -8.91 10.60 -0.83
N ASP A 53 -9.51 9.97 -1.84
CA ASP A 53 -10.57 10.56 -2.64
C ASP A 53 -11.84 10.80 -1.80
N GLN A 54 -12.22 9.84 -0.95
CA GLN A 54 -13.35 9.99 -0.02
C GLN A 54 -13.09 11.12 0.99
N PHE A 55 -11.88 11.22 1.53
CA PHE A 55 -11.51 12.30 2.44
C PHE A 55 -11.58 13.67 1.76
N LYS A 56 -11.04 13.77 0.54
CA LYS A 56 -11.09 14.99 -0.27
C LYS A 56 -12.53 15.40 -0.58
N GLN A 57 -13.39 14.44 -0.94
CA GLN A 57 -14.82 14.68 -1.16
C GLN A 57 -15.47 15.24 0.10
N THR A 58 -15.24 14.59 1.25
CA THR A 58 -15.79 15.03 2.55
C THR A 58 -15.40 16.48 2.88
N ILE A 59 -14.13 16.85 2.66
CA ILE A 59 -13.66 18.23 2.87
C ILE A 59 -14.36 19.20 1.92
N ASN A 60 -14.49 18.84 0.64
CA ASN A 60 -15.13 19.71 -0.34
C ASN A 60 -16.62 19.93 -0.03
N GLU A 61 -17.33 18.88 0.39
CA GLU A 61 -18.73 18.97 0.81
C GLU A 61 -18.90 19.89 2.03
N GLN A 62 -18.02 19.78 3.03
CA GLN A 62 -18.02 20.67 4.19
C GLN A 62 -17.72 22.13 3.82
N LYS A 63 -16.81 22.36 2.87
CA LYS A 63 -16.52 23.72 2.37
C LYS A 63 -17.71 24.34 1.64
N GLN A 64 -18.42 23.54 0.83
CA GLN A 64 -19.58 24.01 0.08
C GLN A 64 -20.82 24.22 0.96
N ASN A 65 -20.99 23.40 2.00
CA ASN A 65 -22.10 23.52 2.97
C ASN A 65 -21.58 23.62 4.41
N PRO A 66 -21.02 24.79 4.82
CA PRO A 66 -20.45 24.98 6.14
C PRO A 66 -21.45 24.69 7.28
N GLN A 67 -22.73 25.05 7.08
CA GLN A 67 -23.80 24.83 8.07
C GLN A 67 -24.10 23.35 8.36
N ASN A 68 -23.66 22.42 7.49
CA ASN A 68 -23.81 20.99 7.75
C ASN A 68 -22.63 20.40 8.54
N ASN A 69 -21.61 21.21 8.83
CA ASN A 69 -20.53 20.82 9.71
C ASN A 69 -21.02 20.79 11.16
N LEU A 70 -20.86 19.65 11.83
CA LEU A 70 -21.24 19.45 13.23
C LEU A 70 -20.63 20.51 14.16
N LEU A 71 -19.42 20.97 13.86
CA LEU A 71 -18.73 22.00 14.65
C LEU A 71 -19.38 23.38 14.49
N ILE A 72 -19.89 23.72 13.29
CA ILE A 72 -20.59 25.00 13.08
C ILE A 72 -21.96 25.00 13.78
N LYS A 73 -22.67 23.86 13.76
CA LYS A 73 -23.93 23.71 14.53
C LYS A 73 -23.76 23.86 16.04
N GLN A 74 -22.55 23.60 16.58
CA GLN A 74 -22.23 23.79 17.99
C GLN A 74 -21.86 25.24 18.36
N ILE A 75 -21.47 26.07 17.39
CA ILE A 75 -21.13 27.48 17.62
C ILE A 75 -22.39 28.36 17.63
N ASP A 76 -23.42 27.99 16.88
CA ASP A 76 -24.73 28.65 16.84
C ASP A 76 -25.68 28.26 18.00
N GLN A 77 -25.21 27.44 18.97
CA GLN A 77 -25.92 27.13 20.23
C GLN A 77 -25.50 28.09 21.35
#